data_AF-A0A699T750-F1
#
_entry.id   AF-A0A699T750-F1
#
_cell.length_a   1.000
_cell.length_b   1.000
_cell.length_c   1.000
_cell.angle_alpha   90.00
_cell.angle_beta   90.00
_cell.angle_gamma   90.00
#
_symmetry.space_group_name_H-M   'P 1'
#
loop_
_entity.id
_entity.type
_entity.pdbx_description
1 polymer ?
#
loop_
_entity_poly.entity_id
_entity_poly.type
_entity_poly.pdbx_seq_one_letter_code
_entity_poly.pdbx_strand_id
1 'polypeptide(L)' 'MQETIEKIFQIKERLKTARSRQKSYADKRRKPLEFKVGDRVLLKVSPWKGVVRFGKKGKLAPRYVGPFEIMERVGQ' A
#
# COMPACT_ATOMS: atom_id res chain seq x y z
N MET A 1 -33.24 14.28 -27.36
CA MET A 1 -32.66 15.25 -26.42
C MET A 1 -32.42 14.64 -25.03
N GLN A 2 -33.38 13.92 -24.42
CA GLN A 2 -33.14 13.21 -23.15
C GLN A 2 -31.96 12.24 -23.18
N GLU A 3 -31.82 11.44 -24.24
CA GLU A 3 -30.77 10.41 -24.33
C GLU A 3 -29.35 11.00 -24.29
N THR A 4 -29.16 12.19 -24.87
CA THR A 4 -27.90 12.93 -24.83
C THR A 4 -27.60 13.45 -23.42
N ILE A 5 -28.63 13.88 -22.69
CA ILE A 5 -28.52 14.38 -21.31
C ILE A 5 -28.12 13.24 -20.36
N GLU A 6 -28.71 12.06 -20.52
CA GLU A 6 -28.34 10.87 -19.74
C GLU A 6 -26.89 10.46 -19.98
N LYS A 7 -26.42 10.46 -21.24
CA LYS A 7 -25.03 10.16 -21.57
C LYS A 7 -24.06 11.18 -20.96
N ILE A 8 -24.40 12.46 -20.97
CA ILE A 8 -23.61 13.52 -20.30
C ILE A 8 -23.53 13.27 -18.79
N PHE A 9 -24.65 12.90 -18.16
CA PHE A 9 -24.69 12.59 -16.73
C PHE A 9 -23.80 11.38 -16.39
N GLN A 10 -23.90 10.30 -17.18
CA GLN A 10 -23.05 9.12 -17.03
C GLN A 10 -21.56 9.44 -17.16
N ILE A 11 -21.17 10.30 -18.12
CA ILE A 11 -19.77 10.71 -18.30
C ILE A 11 -19.27 11.47 -17.07
N LYS A 12 -20.07 12.41 -16.53
CA LYS A 12 -19.73 13.16 -15.32
C LYS A 12 -19.52 12.24 -14.11
N GLU A 13 -20.41 11.27 -13.91
CA GLU A 13 -20.28 10.30 -12.81
C GLU A 13 -19.05 9.41 -12.94
N ARG A 14 -18.74 8.94 -14.17
CA ARG A 14 -17.51 8.18 -14.44
C ARG A 14 -16.26 9.00 -14.15
N LEU A 15 -16.22 10.26 -14.57
CA LEU A 15 -15.09 11.17 -14.30
C LEU A 15 -14.92 11.45 -12.79
N LYS A 16 -16.02 11.67 -12.08
CA LYS A 16 -16.02 11.86 -10.61
C LYS A 16 -15.49 10.62 -9.90
N THR A 17 -15.93 9.44 -10.32
CA THR A 17 -15.47 8.15 -9.79
C THR A 17 -13.98 7.96 -10.04
N ALA A 18 -13.50 8.24 -11.26
CA ALA A 18 -12.07 8.15 -11.60
C ALA A 18 -11.21 9.10 -10.75
N ARG A 19 -11.65 10.36 -10.59
CA ARG A 19 -10.97 11.35 -9.73
C ARG A 19 -10.92 10.90 -8.27
N SER A 20 -12.03 10.38 -7.74
CA SER A 20 -12.11 9.87 -6.37
C SER A 20 -11.14 8.69 -6.15
N ARG A 21 -11.05 7.76 -7.11
CA ARG A 21 -10.09 6.65 -7.08
C ARG A 21 -8.65 7.13 -7.06
N GLN A 22 -8.29 8.06 -7.95
CA GLN A 22 -6.94 8.64 -7.98
C GLN A 22 -6.59 9.32 -6.66
N LYS A 23 -7.51 10.12 -6.11
CA LYS A 23 -7.33 10.79 -4.82
C LYS A 23 -7.13 9.78 -3.68
N SER A 24 -7.96 8.74 -3.63
CA SER A 24 -7.83 7.66 -2.64
C SER A 24 -6.45 6.98 -2.73
N TYR A 25 -5.97 6.65 -3.94
CA TYR A 25 -4.65 6.04 -4.11
C TYR A 25 -3.50 6.94 -3.66
N ALA A 26 -3.58 8.24 -3.96
CA ALA A 26 -2.59 9.21 -3.49
C ALA A 26 -2.63 9.39 -1.97
N ASP A 27 -3.83 9.47 -1.38
CA ASP A 27 -4.02 9.78 0.04
C ASP A 27 -3.74 8.59 0.95
N LYS A 28 -3.91 7.34 0.48
CA LYS A 28 -3.76 6.12 1.29
C LYS A 28 -2.37 5.92 1.91
N ARG A 29 -1.34 6.61 1.39
CA ARG A 29 0.05 6.57 1.89
C ARG A 29 0.59 7.95 2.27
N ARG A 30 -0.25 8.99 2.32
CA ARG A 30 0.15 10.36 2.69
C ARG A 30 0.31 10.57 4.20
N LYS A 31 -0.33 9.73 5.02
CA LYS A 31 -0.10 9.71 6.47
C LYS A 31 1.03 8.74 6.81
N PRO A 32 1.90 9.06 7.79
CA PRO A 32 2.84 8.08 8.31
C PRO A 32 2.06 6.86 8.80
N LEU A 33 2.52 5.67 8.41
CA LEU A 33 1.94 4.42 8.89
C LEU A 33 2.43 4.19 10.32
N GLU A 34 1.53 4.38 11.28
CA GLU A 34 1.79 4.07 12.67
C GLU A 34 1.31 2.66 13.00
N PHE A 35 2.17 1.88 13.64
CA PHE A 35 1.85 0.55 14.11
C PHE A 35 1.62 0.57 15.62
N LYS A 36 0.80 -0.34 16.15
CA LYS A 36 0.61 -0.50 17.59
C LYS A 36 1.35 -1.75 18.09
N VAL A 37 1.60 -1.79 19.39
CA VAL A 37 2.04 -3.02 20.07
C VAL A 37 0.95 -4.08 19.86
N GLY A 38 1.36 -5.29 19.49
CA GLY A 38 0.47 -6.39 19.09
C GLY A 38 0.14 -6.48 17.59
N ASP A 39 0.47 -5.45 16.80
CA ASP A 39 0.28 -5.53 15.34
C ASP A 39 1.26 -6.54 14.72
N ARG A 40 0.80 -7.29 13.72
CA ARG A 40 1.63 -8.18 12.90
C ARG A 40 2.15 -7.47 11.66
N VAL A 41 3.45 -7.29 11.56
CA VAL A 41 4.12 -6.58 10.47
C VAL A 41 5.12 -7.46 9.73
N LEU A 42 5.37 -7.15 8.46
CA LEU A 42 6.45 -7.75 7.69
C LEU A 42 7.68 -6.85 7.76
N LEU A 43 8.84 -7.42 8.11
CA LEU A 43 10.08 -6.65 8.20
C LEU A 43 10.74 -6.53 6.82
N LYS A 44 11.11 -5.32 6.43
CA LYS A 44 11.88 -5.08 5.20
C LYS A 44 13.32 -5.51 5.41
N VAL A 45 13.84 -6.39 4.56
CA VAL A 45 15.24 -6.82 4.62
C VAL A 45 16.11 -6.05 3.65
N SER A 46 17.35 -5.76 4.05
CA SER A 46 18.36 -5.27 3.10
C SER A 46 18.75 -6.41 2.15
N PRO A 47 19.09 -6.12 0.88
CA PRO A 47 19.44 -7.15 -0.09
C PRO A 47 20.56 -8.07 0.39
N TRP A 48 21.59 -7.51 1.02
CA TRP A 48 22.73 -8.29 1.51
C TRP A 48 22.34 -9.19 2.70
N LYS A 49 21.58 -8.67 3.67
CA LYS A 49 21.10 -9.44 4.82
C LYS A 49 20.10 -10.52 4.42
N GLY A 50 19.30 -10.26 3.37
CA GLY A 50 18.39 -11.24 2.77
C GLY A 50 19.14 -12.37 2.06
N VAL A 51 20.20 -12.07 1.31
CA VAL A 51 21.03 -13.09 0.66
C VAL A 51 21.74 -13.96 1.70
N VAL A 52 22.33 -13.37 2.75
CA VAL A 52 23.00 -14.12 3.81
C VAL A 52 22.00 -15.00 4.60
N ARG A 53 20.83 -14.46 4.95
CA ARG A 53 19.85 -15.22 5.78
C ARG A 53 19.03 -16.24 5.02
N PHE A 54 18.68 -15.98 3.76
CA PHE A 54 17.78 -16.84 2.99
C PHE A 54 18.46 -17.56 1.82
N GLY A 55 19.74 -17.28 1.54
CA GLY A 55 20.51 -17.90 0.46
C GLY A 55 20.02 -17.58 -0.96
N LYS A 56 18.92 -16.84 -1.11
CA LYS A 56 18.29 -16.52 -2.39
C LYS A 56 18.74 -15.15 -2.88
N LYS A 57 19.55 -15.14 -3.95
CA LYS A 57 19.99 -13.94 -4.67
C LYS A 57 19.35 -13.93 -6.06
N GLY A 58 18.68 -12.83 -6.42
CA GLY A 58 18.07 -12.66 -7.74
C GLY A 58 16.78 -11.85 -7.73
N LYS A 59 16.17 -11.66 -8.90
CA LYS A 59 14.95 -10.84 -9.11
C LYS A 59 13.74 -11.28 -8.27
N LEU A 60 13.71 -12.54 -7.83
CA LEU A 60 12.61 -13.14 -7.04
C LEU A 60 12.94 -13.34 -5.56
N ALA A 61 14.02 -12.75 -5.06
CA ALA A 61 14.30 -12.80 -3.62
C ALA A 61 13.25 -11.99 -2.84
N PRO A 62 12.77 -12.49 -1.68
CA PRO A 62 11.77 -11.79 -0.89
C PRO A 62 12.33 -10.48 -0.33
N ARG A 63 11.60 -9.38 -0.51
CA ARG A 63 11.94 -8.05 0.03
C ARG A 63 11.52 -7.89 1.50
N TYR A 64 10.53 -8.68 1.91
CA TYR A 64 9.97 -8.66 3.26
C TYR A 64 9.96 -10.06 3.85
N VAL A 65 10.08 -10.14 5.17
CA VAL A 65 10.15 -11.40 5.91
C VAL A 65 9.11 -11.41 7.00
N GLY A 66 8.46 -12.57 7.16
CA GLY A 66 7.63 -13.05 8.28
C GLY A 66 6.61 -12.08 8.89
N PRO A 67 5.43 -12.53 9.33
CA PRO A 67 4.65 -11.72 10.26
C PRO A 67 5.33 -11.75 11.64
N PHE A 68 5.83 -10.60 12.08
CA PHE A 68 6.37 -10.38 13.42
C PHE A 68 5.39 -9.54 14.21
N GLU A 69 5.22 -9.87 15.47
CA GLU A 69 4.46 -9.06 16.41
C GLU A 69 5.34 -7.93 16.97
N ILE A 70 4.78 -6.73 17.04
CA ILE A 70 5.46 -5.59 17.67
C ILE A 70 5.30 -5.70 19.18
N MET A 71 6.42 -5.93 19.88
CA MET A 71 6.43 -6.02 21.35
C MET A 71 6.46 -4.65 22.03
N GLU A 72 7.18 -3.69 21.45
CA GLU A 72 7.37 -2.37 22.03
C GLU A 72 7.60 -1.33 20.92
N ARG A 73 7.20 -0.07 21.16
CA ARG A 73 7.53 1.09 20.32
C ARG A 73 8.53 1.97 21.06
N VAL A 74 9.63 2.31 20.40
CA VAL A 74 10.67 3.19 20.96
C VAL A 74 10.60 4.56 20.27
N GLY A 75 10.70 5.65 21.06
CA GLY A 75 10.77 7.01 20.54
C GLY A 75 9.44 7.57 20.01
N GLN A 76 8.33 7.11 20.58
CA GLN A 76 7.03 7.77 20.48
C GLN A 76 6.82 8.70 21.66
#